data_AF-A0A955TU00-F1
#
_entry.id   AF-A0A955TU00-F1
#
_cell.length_a   1.000
_cell.length_b   1.000
_cell.length_c   1.000
_cell.angle_alpha   90.00
_cell.angle_beta   90.00
_cell.angle_gamma   90.00
#
_symmetry.space_group_name_H-M   'P 1'
#
loop_
_entity.id
_entity.type
_entity.pdbx_description
1 polymer ?
#
loop_
_entity_poly.entity_id
_entity_poly.type
_entity_poly.pdbx_seq_one_letter_code
_entity_poly.pdbx_strand_id
1 'polypeptide(L)'
;PQQFSQLIGELDTIQPDFTELEKILAVNASLKDRLETTGLLKVRTAWDHAALGYVARASGMDRDLRFDRPFAAYNLLHVKVPRYQEGDVRARMQVRIDEIHESMRLIRQIQSDIRPGPIRVEPTTMPQPGDWALSGVEGWRGEILYFVMAGEDGRIHRCKIRDPSFVNWPIIQQAVMGNIIPDFPLINKSFNLSYAGNDL
;
A
#
# COMPACT_ATOMS: atom_id res chain seq x y z
N PRO A 1 18.95 18.18 9.97
CA PRO A 1 18.20 18.66 11.15
C PRO A 1 18.23 17.60 12.26
N GLN A 2 18.19 17.97 13.55
CA GLN A 2 18.23 17.01 14.67
C GLN A 2 17.17 15.90 14.56
N GLN A 3 15.98 16.25 14.08
CA GLN A 3 14.87 15.30 13.85
C GLN A 3 15.22 14.19 12.86
N PHE A 4 16.01 14.47 11.81
CA PHE A 4 16.44 13.42 10.88
C PHE A 4 17.40 12.44 11.54
N SER A 5 18.36 12.93 12.32
CA SER A 5 19.29 12.08 13.06
C SER A 5 18.55 11.21 14.07
N GLN A 6 17.53 11.75 14.75
CA GLN A 6 16.67 10.97 15.63
C GLN A 6 15.91 9.88 14.88
N LEU A 7 15.27 10.20 13.75
CA LEU A 7 14.54 9.23 12.93
C LEU A 7 15.44 8.08 12.48
N ILE A 8 16.68 8.38 12.06
CA ILE A 8 17.63 7.33 11.67
C ILE A 8 18.02 6.46 12.88
N GLY A 9 18.28 7.07 14.04
CA GLY A 9 18.57 6.30 15.27
C GLY A 9 17.41 5.40 15.71
N GLU A 10 16.16 5.85 15.53
CA GLU A 10 14.97 5.02 15.76
C GLU A 10 14.90 3.86 14.77
N LEU A 11 15.17 4.09 13.49
CA LEU A 11 15.21 3.02 12.49
C LEU A 11 16.35 2.02 12.74
N ASP A 12 17.50 2.46 13.21
CA ASP A 12 18.62 1.59 13.57
C ASP A 12 18.29 0.70 14.78
N THR A 13 17.34 1.13 15.61
CA THR A 13 16.83 0.32 16.73
C THR A 13 15.74 -0.66 16.28
N ILE A 14 14.79 -0.20 15.46
CA ILE A 14 13.62 -1.01 15.06
C ILE A 14 13.99 -2.08 14.02
N GLN A 15 14.92 -1.79 13.11
CA GLN A 15 15.23 -2.67 11.99
C GLN A 15 15.80 -4.03 12.44
N PRO A 16 16.74 -4.13 13.41
CA PRO A 16 17.19 -5.39 13.97
C PRO A 16 16.04 -6.21 14.59
N ASP A 17 15.21 -5.58 15.44
CA ASP A 17 14.07 -6.23 16.09
C ASP A 17 13.08 -6.79 15.06
N PHE A 18 12.76 -6.00 14.03
CA PHE A 18 11.90 -6.44 12.94
C PHE A 18 12.50 -7.61 12.16
N THR A 19 13.80 -7.57 11.88
CA THR A 19 14.53 -8.63 11.18
C THR A 19 14.58 -9.92 12.01
N GLU A 20 14.68 -9.82 13.34
CA GLU A 20 14.59 -10.97 14.24
C GLU A 20 13.19 -11.59 14.22
N LEU A 21 12.13 -10.77 14.29
CA LEU A 21 10.75 -11.24 14.15
C LEU A 21 10.53 -11.95 12.82
N GLU A 22 11.02 -11.38 11.72
CA GLU A 22 10.96 -12.02 10.40
C GLU A 22 11.60 -13.42 10.42
N LYS A 23 12.79 -13.57 11.01
CA LYS A 23 13.47 -14.88 11.12
C LYS A 23 12.64 -15.87 11.92
N ILE A 24 12.06 -15.46 13.04
CA ILE A 24 11.21 -16.32 13.89
C ILE A 24 9.99 -16.80 13.09
N LEU A 25 9.33 -15.88 12.38
CA LEU A 25 8.17 -16.19 11.54
C LEU A 25 8.56 -17.13 10.39
N ALA A 26 9.73 -16.90 9.78
CA ALA A 26 10.24 -17.68 8.65
C ALA A 26 10.68 -19.11 9.01
N VAL A 27 10.94 -19.44 10.28
CA VAL A 27 11.28 -20.82 10.70
C VAL A 27 10.11 -21.56 11.35
N ASN A 28 9.00 -20.87 11.63
CA ASN A 28 7.86 -21.47 12.28
C ASN A 28 7.02 -22.31 11.30
N ALA A 29 7.16 -23.64 11.37
CA ALA A 29 6.46 -24.57 10.50
C ALA A 29 4.93 -24.54 10.66
N SER A 30 4.42 -24.42 11.89
CA SER A 30 2.97 -24.39 12.12
C SER A 30 2.33 -23.09 11.61
N LEU A 31 3.08 -21.98 11.65
CA LEU A 31 2.65 -20.75 11.00
C LEU A 31 2.62 -20.92 9.49
N LYS A 32 3.70 -21.42 8.87
CA LYS A 32 3.76 -21.63 7.41
C LYS A 32 2.60 -22.48 6.91
N ASP A 33 2.32 -23.58 7.59
CA ASP A 33 1.21 -24.49 7.27
C ASP A 33 -0.15 -23.76 7.24
N ARG A 34 -0.35 -22.77 8.13
CA ARG A 34 -1.58 -21.95 8.13
C ARG A 34 -1.62 -20.90 7.03
N LEU A 35 -0.48 -20.35 6.60
CA LEU A 35 -0.41 -19.24 5.64
C LEU A 35 -0.32 -19.69 4.18
N GLU A 36 0.41 -20.77 3.92
CA GLU A 36 0.63 -21.32 2.59
C GLU A 36 -0.66 -21.96 2.07
N THR A 37 -0.97 -21.74 0.80
CA THR A 37 -2.19 -22.24 0.12
C THR A 37 -3.53 -21.69 0.64
N THR A 38 -3.56 -21.08 1.82
CA THR A 38 -4.73 -20.42 2.40
C THR A 38 -5.04 -19.10 1.71
N GLY A 39 -6.31 -18.83 1.42
CA GLY A 39 -6.72 -17.54 0.87
C GLY A 39 -6.16 -17.24 -0.51
N LEU A 40 -6.02 -18.27 -1.35
CA LEU A 40 -5.41 -18.18 -2.67
C LEU A 40 -6.19 -17.24 -3.59
N LEU A 41 -5.51 -16.25 -4.17
CA LEU A 41 -6.04 -15.36 -5.20
C LEU A 41 -5.21 -15.52 -6.47
N LYS A 42 -5.75 -16.21 -7.47
CA LYS A 42 -5.05 -16.40 -8.76
C LYS A 42 -4.97 -15.09 -9.53
N VAL A 43 -3.88 -14.90 -10.28
CA VAL A 43 -3.62 -13.70 -11.10
C VAL A 43 -4.80 -13.33 -11.99
N ARG A 44 -5.48 -14.31 -12.61
CA ARG A 44 -6.63 -14.03 -13.48
C ARG A 44 -7.80 -13.46 -12.70
N THR A 45 -8.13 -14.04 -11.55
CA THR A 45 -9.20 -13.53 -10.67
C THR A 45 -8.86 -12.16 -10.13
N ALA A 46 -7.60 -11.93 -9.72
CA ALA A 46 -7.11 -10.63 -9.29
C ALA A 46 -7.27 -9.58 -10.40
N TRP A 47 -6.92 -9.94 -11.64
CA TRP A 47 -7.08 -9.09 -12.81
C TRP A 47 -8.55 -8.76 -13.09
N ASP A 48 -9.41 -9.78 -13.12
CA ASP A 48 -10.84 -9.63 -13.42
C ASP A 48 -11.56 -8.74 -12.40
N HIS A 49 -11.06 -8.67 -11.16
CA HIS A 49 -11.59 -7.80 -10.11
C HIS A 49 -10.80 -6.50 -9.92
N ALA A 50 -9.82 -6.22 -10.78
CA ALA A 50 -8.94 -5.06 -10.69
C ALA A 50 -8.28 -4.88 -9.31
N ALA A 51 -7.80 -5.99 -8.72
CA ALA A 51 -7.14 -5.99 -7.41
C ALA A 51 -6.04 -4.92 -7.33
N LEU A 52 -5.89 -4.33 -6.14
CA LEU A 52 -4.96 -3.22 -5.90
C LEU A 52 -3.95 -3.53 -4.81
N GLY A 53 -2.85 -2.78 -4.86
CA GLY A 53 -1.82 -2.75 -3.81
C GLY A 53 -1.15 -4.09 -3.61
N TYR A 54 -0.80 -4.36 -2.36
CA TYR A 54 -0.07 -5.57 -1.98
C TYR A 54 -0.86 -6.86 -2.26
N VAL A 55 -2.20 -6.80 -2.30
CA VAL A 55 -3.04 -7.95 -2.69
C VAL A 55 -2.83 -8.30 -4.16
N ALA A 56 -2.78 -7.30 -5.03
CA ALA A 56 -2.48 -7.46 -6.45
C ALA A 56 -1.05 -7.98 -6.67
N ARG A 57 -0.08 -7.34 -6.00
CA ARG A 57 1.35 -7.69 -6.10
C ARG A 57 1.67 -9.09 -5.57
N ALA A 58 0.97 -9.54 -4.55
CA ALA A 58 1.09 -10.91 -4.05
C ALA A 58 0.54 -11.95 -5.04
N SER A 59 -0.34 -11.52 -5.96
CA SER A 59 -1.06 -12.37 -6.91
C SER A 59 -0.51 -12.23 -8.34
N GLY A 60 0.74 -11.79 -8.50
CA GLY A 60 1.44 -11.71 -9.78
C GLY A 60 1.21 -10.43 -10.59
N MET A 61 0.45 -9.45 -10.09
CA MET A 61 0.20 -8.20 -10.81
C MET A 61 1.32 -7.18 -10.55
N ASP A 62 1.83 -6.58 -11.63
CA ASP A 62 2.86 -5.53 -11.58
C ASP A 62 2.22 -4.14 -11.61
N ARG A 63 1.81 -3.64 -10.43
CA ARG A 63 1.16 -2.34 -10.29
C ARG A 63 1.57 -1.65 -9.00
N ASP A 64 2.04 -0.42 -9.10
CA ASP A 64 2.36 0.47 -7.97
C ASP A 64 2.42 1.91 -8.45
N LEU A 65 1.59 2.81 -7.90
CA LEU A 65 1.56 4.18 -8.39
C LEU A 65 2.88 4.93 -8.20
N ARG A 66 3.72 4.55 -7.22
CA ARG A 66 5.03 5.20 -7.03
C ARG A 66 5.96 4.96 -8.21
N PHE A 67 5.74 3.89 -8.97
CA PHE A 67 6.48 3.53 -10.17
C PHE A 67 5.72 3.89 -11.45
N ASP A 68 4.44 3.51 -11.56
CA ASP A 68 3.63 3.65 -12.78
C ASP A 68 3.26 5.10 -13.09
N ARG A 69 2.97 5.89 -12.05
CA ARG A 69 2.66 7.33 -12.14
C ARG A 69 3.29 8.07 -10.96
N PRO A 70 4.62 8.21 -10.95
CA PRO A 70 5.33 8.74 -9.78
C PRO A 70 4.82 10.13 -9.41
N PHE A 71 4.54 10.32 -8.13
CA PHE A 71 4.15 11.60 -7.54
C PHE A 71 5.21 12.05 -6.53
N ALA A 72 5.15 13.32 -6.12
CA ALA A 72 6.17 13.93 -5.26
C ALA A 72 7.59 13.67 -5.81
N ALA A 73 8.46 13.02 -5.05
CA ALA A 73 9.84 12.71 -5.46
C ALA A 73 10.07 11.23 -5.79
N TYR A 74 9.01 10.40 -5.91
CA TYR A 74 9.18 8.96 -6.11
C TYR A 74 9.89 8.58 -7.40
N ASN A 75 9.84 9.44 -8.43
CA ASN A 75 10.62 9.28 -9.67
C ASN A 75 12.14 9.34 -9.45
N LEU A 76 12.62 9.90 -8.33
CA LEU A 76 14.04 9.99 -7.99
C LEU A 76 14.51 8.85 -7.07
N LEU A 77 13.57 8.12 -6.45
CA LEU A 77 13.86 7.21 -5.35
C LEU A 77 14.03 5.73 -5.76
N HIS A 78 13.84 5.41 -7.04
CA HIS A 78 14.04 4.06 -7.60
C HIS A 78 13.39 2.96 -6.73
N VAL A 79 12.08 3.09 -6.49
CA VAL A 79 11.34 2.19 -5.61
C VAL A 79 11.42 0.74 -6.09
N LYS A 80 11.81 -0.17 -5.19
CA LYS A 80 11.75 -1.61 -5.43
C LYS A 80 10.36 -2.11 -5.05
N VAL A 81 9.63 -2.62 -6.03
CA VAL A 81 8.26 -3.09 -5.85
C VAL A 81 8.28 -4.62 -5.63
N PRO A 82 8.04 -5.12 -4.40
CA PRO A 82 8.03 -6.56 -4.14
C PRO A 82 6.81 -7.22 -4.79
N ARG A 83 7.02 -8.40 -5.38
CA ARG A 83 6.02 -9.15 -6.14
C ARG A 83 6.18 -10.64 -5.92
N TYR A 84 5.05 -11.32 -5.86
CA TYR A 84 4.96 -12.76 -5.66
C TYR A 84 3.89 -13.34 -6.60
N GLN A 85 3.88 -14.65 -6.81
CA GLN A 85 2.99 -15.30 -7.78
C GLN A 85 1.93 -16.19 -7.11
N GLU A 86 2.17 -16.55 -5.85
CA GLU A 86 1.39 -17.54 -5.13
C GLU A 86 0.00 -17.00 -4.80
N GLY A 87 -0.14 -15.72 -4.44
CA GLY A 87 -1.45 -15.10 -4.16
C GLY A 87 -2.12 -15.61 -2.88
N ASP A 88 -1.44 -16.38 -2.04
CA ASP A 88 -1.93 -16.85 -0.74
C ASP A 88 -1.66 -15.83 0.38
N VAL A 89 -2.05 -16.18 1.60
CA VAL A 89 -1.80 -15.33 2.78
C VAL A 89 -0.30 -15.12 2.99
N ARG A 90 0.54 -16.14 2.76
CA ARG A 90 2.00 -16.02 2.93
C ARG A 90 2.58 -15.00 1.94
N ALA A 91 2.21 -15.04 0.67
CA ALA A 91 2.66 -14.09 -0.33
C ALA A 91 2.26 -12.65 0.02
N ARG A 92 1.02 -12.44 0.48
CA ARG A 92 0.56 -11.12 0.96
C ARG A 92 1.38 -10.64 2.16
N MET A 93 1.69 -11.52 3.10
CA MET A 93 2.56 -11.20 4.23
C MET A 93 3.97 -10.83 3.77
N GLN A 94 4.55 -11.58 2.83
CA GLN A 94 5.91 -11.34 2.34
C GLN A 94 6.02 -10.00 1.59
N VAL A 95 5.04 -9.64 0.75
CA VAL A 95 4.99 -8.29 0.12
C VAL A 95 5.11 -7.20 1.19
N ARG A 96 4.41 -7.34 2.32
CA ARG A 96 4.42 -6.36 3.41
C ARG A 96 5.75 -6.29 4.15
N ILE A 97 6.38 -7.44 4.38
CA ILE A 97 7.72 -7.51 4.99
C ILE A 97 8.74 -6.78 4.10
N ASP A 98 8.73 -7.08 2.80
CA ASP A 98 9.64 -6.46 1.85
C ASP A 98 9.35 -4.96 1.69
N GLU A 99 8.09 -4.53 1.72
CA GLU A 99 7.69 -3.12 1.72
C GLU A 99 8.20 -2.37 2.96
N ILE A 100 8.28 -3.02 4.13
CA ILE A 100 8.83 -2.42 5.34
C ILE A 100 10.33 -2.19 5.17
N HIS A 101 11.08 -3.19 4.71
CA HIS A 101 12.51 -3.05 4.42
C HIS A 101 12.78 -1.98 3.35
N GLU A 102 11.97 -1.96 2.29
CA GLU A 102 12.08 -0.94 1.24
C GLU A 102 11.75 0.46 1.78
N SER A 103 10.75 0.59 2.67
CA SER A 103 10.43 1.87 3.30
C SER A 103 11.59 2.37 4.17
N MET A 104 12.23 1.48 4.94
CA MET A 104 13.42 1.82 5.73
C MET A 104 14.60 2.25 4.86
N ARG A 105 14.79 1.61 3.69
CA ARG A 105 15.79 2.00 2.69
C ARG A 105 15.49 3.38 2.11
N LEU A 106 14.24 3.61 1.71
CA LEU A 106 13.80 4.88 1.13
C LEU A 106 13.93 6.03 2.12
N ILE A 107 13.60 5.84 3.40
CA ILE A 107 13.78 6.89 4.43
C ILE A 107 15.26 7.28 4.55
N ARG A 108 16.18 6.31 4.54
CA ARG A 108 17.63 6.57 4.58
C ARG A 108 18.11 7.30 3.33
N GLN A 109 17.64 6.89 2.15
CA GLN A 109 17.97 7.56 0.90
C GLN A 109 17.47 9.01 0.90
N ILE A 110 16.21 9.24 1.28
CA ILE A 110 15.63 10.58 1.36
C ILE A 110 16.43 11.44 2.33
N GLN A 111 16.82 10.92 3.50
CA GLN A 111 17.61 11.67 4.46
C GLN A 111 18.98 12.08 3.91
N SER A 112 19.62 11.22 3.11
CA SER A 112 20.90 11.51 2.44
C SER A 112 20.76 12.54 1.32
N ASP A 113 19.67 12.45 0.55
CA ASP A 113 19.50 13.21 -0.70
C ASP A 113 18.77 14.55 -0.49
N ILE A 114 18.10 14.75 0.65
CA ILE A 114 17.28 15.93 0.90
C ILE A 114 18.11 17.21 0.89
N ARG A 115 17.63 18.21 0.16
CA ARG A 115 18.26 19.53 0.07
C ARG A 115 17.43 20.57 0.83
N PRO A 116 18.07 21.53 1.52
CA PRO A 116 17.36 22.66 2.09
C PRO A 116 16.60 23.44 1.01
N GLY A 117 15.40 23.91 1.33
CA GLY A 117 14.58 24.71 0.42
C GLY A 117 13.23 25.09 1.04
N PRO A 118 12.43 25.89 0.34
CA PRO A 118 11.07 26.22 0.76
C PRO A 118 10.21 24.95 0.90
N ILE A 119 9.44 24.86 1.98
CA ILE A 119 8.55 23.72 2.26
C ILE A 119 7.08 24.01 1.90
N ARG A 120 6.80 25.22 1.39
CA ARG A 120 5.47 25.68 0.99
C ARG A 120 5.62 26.53 -0.27
N VAL A 121 4.65 26.39 -1.16
CA VAL A 121 4.45 27.27 -2.32
C VAL A 121 3.07 27.91 -2.19
N GLU A 122 2.94 29.17 -2.61
CA GLU A 122 1.63 29.79 -2.75
C GLU A 122 0.99 29.34 -4.07
N PRO A 123 -0.33 29.09 -4.11
CA PRO A 123 -1.03 28.80 -5.35
C PRO A 123 -0.85 29.94 -6.36
N THR A 124 -0.49 29.60 -7.59
CA THR A 124 -0.39 30.59 -8.69
C THR A 124 -1.73 30.88 -9.33
N THR A 125 -2.68 29.95 -9.24
CA THR A 125 -4.02 30.05 -9.83
C THR A 125 -5.05 29.47 -8.88
N MET A 126 -6.21 30.12 -8.78
CA MET A 126 -7.37 29.58 -8.07
C MET A 126 -8.29 28.86 -9.05
N PRO A 127 -8.71 27.61 -8.76
CA PRO A 127 -9.65 26.89 -9.60
C PRO A 127 -11.01 27.61 -9.61
N GLN A 128 -11.65 27.62 -10.78
CA GLN A 128 -12.99 28.18 -10.95
C GLN A 128 -14.06 27.16 -10.55
N PRO A 129 -15.27 27.58 -10.13
CA PRO A 129 -16.37 26.67 -9.87
C PRO A 129 -16.62 25.75 -11.08
N GLY A 130 -16.63 24.43 -10.86
CA GLY A 130 -16.77 23.41 -11.90
C GLY A 130 -15.44 22.80 -12.39
N ASP A 131 -14.29 23.44 -12.12
CA ASP A 131 -12.98 22.83 -12.37
C ASP A 131 -12.83 21.57 -11.52
N TRP A 132 -12.21 20.53 -12.07
CA TRP A 132 -12.02 19.27 -11.37
C TRP A 132 -10.63 18.69 -11.60
N ALA A 133 -10.19 17.87 -10.64
CA ALA A 133 -8.97 17.09 -10.73
C ALA A 133 -9.21 15.67 -10.21
N LEU A 134 -8.53 14.71 -10.83
CA LEU A 134 -8.40 13.34 -10.34
C LEU A 134 -6.92 13.07 -10.10
N SER A 135 -6.57 12.69 -8.88
CA SER A 135 -5.19 12.33 -8.52
C SER A 135 -5.17 11.09 -7.65
N GLY A 136 -4.04 10.40 -7.64
CA GLY A 136 -3.84 9.15 -6.92
C GLY A 136 -2.50 9.08 -6.22
N VAL A 137 -2.47 8.35 -5.10
CA VAL A 137 -1.25 7.99 -4.39
C VAL A 137 -1.25 6.49 -4.09
N GLU A 138 -0.07 5.88 -3.99
CA GLU A 138 0.04 4.51 -3.45
C GLU A 138 -0.02 4.60 -1.93
N GLY A 139 -1.16 4.25 -1.34
CA GLY A 139 -1.26 3.99 0.08
C GLY A 139 -0.72 2.61 0.43
N TRP A 140 -0.54 2.33 1.72
CA TRP A 140 -0.03 1.03 2.15
C TRP A 140 -0.97 -0.15 1.84
N ARG A 141 -2.27 0.11 1.61
CA ARG A 141 -3.24 -0.90 1.12
C ARG A 141 -3.28 -1.00 -0.41
N GLY A 142 -2.73 -0.02 -1.12
CA GLY A 142 -2.83 0.15 -2.56
C GLY A 142 -3.17 1.57 -2.98
N GLU A 143 -3.45 1.75 -4.26
CA GLU A 143 -3.86 3.02 -4.87
C GLU A 143 -5.06 3.65 -4.14
N ILE A 144 -4.95 4.91 -3.74
CA ILE A 144 -6.06 5.74 -3.25
C ILE A 144 -6.29 6.84 -4.28
N LEU A 145 -7.51 6.99 -4.77
CA LEU A 145 -7.88 8.04 -5.72
C LEU A 145 -8.72 9.12 -5.05
N TYR A 146 -8.45 10.37 -5.39
CA TYR A 146 -9.22 11.55 -5.02
C TYR A 146 -9.72 12.24 -6.29
N PHE A 147 -11.04 12.32 -6.42
CA PHE A 147 -11.70 13.25 -7.32
C PHE A 147 -12.15 14.45 -6.52
N VAL A 148 -11.76 15.66 -6.94
CA VAL A 148 -12.18 16.91 -6.30
C VAL A 148 -12.68 17.86 -7.38
N MET A 149 -13.80 18.52 -7.11
CA MET A 149 -14.38 19.58 -7.94
C MET A 149 -14.49 20.86 -7.12
N ALA A 150 -13.98 21.96 -7.68
CA ALA A 150 -14.07 23.29 -7.11
C ALA A 150 -15.51 23.81 -7.16
N GLY A 151 -15.91 24.47 -6.08
CA GLY A 151 -17.18 25.19 -5.96
C GLY A 151 -16.96 26.68 -5.77
N GLU A 152 -18.04 27.37 -5.43
CA GLU A 152 -18.02 28.80 -5.13
C GLU A 152 -17.22 29.12 -3.86
N ASP A 153 -16.71 30.35 -3.77
CA ASP A 153 -15.98 30.89 -2.62
C ASP A 153 -14.82 30.01 -2.14
N GLY A 154 -14.13 29.34 -3.07
CA GLY A 154 -13.00 28.46 -2.77
C GLY A 154 -13.38 27.18 -2.02
N ARG A 155 -14.67 26.81 -1.97
CA ARG A 155 -15.15 25.57 -1.37
C ARG A 155 -14.98 24.39 -2.31
N ILE A 156 -15.03 23.19 -1.74
CA ILE A 156 -15.13 21.95 -2.52
C ILE A 156 -16.61 21.71 -2.82
N HIS A 157 -16.97 21.69 -4.10
CA HIS A 157 -18.32 21.32 -4.53
C HIS A 157 -18.55 19.81 -4.39
N ARG A 158 -17.58 19.02 -4.82
CA ARG A 158 -17.65 17.55 -4.72
C ARG A 158 -16.27 16.97 -4.42
N CYS A 159 -16.24 16.02 -3.49
CA CYS A 159 -15.09 15.16 -3.26
C CYS A 159 -15.56 13.71 -3.31
N LYS A 160 -14.90 12.88 -4.13
CA LYS A 160 -15.09 11.43 -4.10
C LYS A 160 -13.73 10.77 -3.90
N ILE A 161 -13.66 9.94 -2.87
CA ILE A 161 -12.47 9.16 -2.54
C ILE A 161 -12.73 7.71 -2.95
N ARG A 162 -11.71 7.04 -3.46
CA ARG A 162 -11.73 5.58 -3.65
C ARG A 162 -10.53 4.96 -2.94
N ASP A 163 -10.78 4.44 -1.75
CA ASP A 163 -9.80 3.62 -1.02
C ASP A 163 -9.64 2.24 -1.72
N PRO A 164 -8.47 1.60 -1.63
CA PRO A 164 -8.27 0.22 -2.10
C PRO A 164 -9.31 -0.75 -1.56
N SER A 165 -9.82 -0.51 -0.35
CA SER A 165 -10.78 -1.39 0.32
C SER A 165 -12.07 -1.50 -0.48
N PHE A 166 -12.57 -0.42 -1.10
CA PHE A 166 -13.76 -0.48 -1.95
C PHE A 166 -13.61 -1.48 -3.11
N VAL A 167 -12.40 -1.57 -3.69
CA VAL A 167 -12.11 -2.49 -4.81
C VAL A 167 -11.79 -3.90 -4.32
N ASN A 168 -11.05 -4.03 -3.22
CA ASN A 168 -10.60 -5.32 -2.73
C ASN A 168 -11.66 -6.05 -1.87
N TRP A 169 -12.71 -5.36 -1.37
CA TRP A 169 -13.74 -5.98 -0.53
C TRP A 169 -14.52 -7.11 -1.23
N PRO A 170 -14.97 -6.96 -2.48
CA PRO A 170 -15.62 -8.06 -3.19
C PRO A 170 -14.67 -9.23 -3.47
N ILE A 171 -13.35 -8.99 -3.52
CA ILE A 171 -12.33 -9.99 -3.88
C ILE A 171 -12.12 -11.00 -2.75
N ILE A 172 -12.30 -10.59 -1.49
CA ILE A 172 -12.13 -11.49 -0.33
C ILE A 172 -12.97 -12.76 -0.46
N GLN A 173 -14.15 -12.65 -1.07
CA GLN A 173 -15.07 -13.75 -1.32
C GLN A 173 -14.36 -14.84 -2.13
N GLN A 174 -13.66 -14.43 -3.19
CA GLN A 174 -12.95 -15.33 -4.09
C GLN A 174 -11.80 -16.05 -3.37
N ALA A 175 -11.12 -15.35 -2.47
CA ALA A 175 -10.03 -15.93 -1.68
C ALA A 175 -10.53 -16.90 -0.60
N VAL A 176 -11.72 -16.69 -0.06
CA VAL A 176 -12.31 -17.55 0.99
C VAL A 176 -12.81 -18.88 0.42
N MET A 177 -13.31 -18.91 -0.82
CA MET A 177 -13.85 -20.12 -1.42
C MET A 177 -12.85 -21.28 -1.43
N GLY A 178 -13.30 -22.45 -0.98
CA GLY A 178 -12.49 -23.67 -0.91
C GLY A 178 -11.63 -23.83 0.35
N ASN A 179 -11.62 -22.86 1.27
CA ASN A 179 -10.92 -22.96 2.55
C ASN A 179 -11.87 -23.46 3.66
N ILE A 180 -11.31 -23.91 4.78
CA ILE A 180 -12.08 -24.28 5.97
C ILE A 180 -12.52 -23.03 6.75
N ILE A 181 -13.62 -23.15 7.52
CA ILE A 181 -14.18 -22.03 8.31
C ILE A 181 -13.14 -21.34 9.21
N PRO A 182 -12.24 -22.06 9.92
CA PRO A 182 -11.22 -21.44 10.76
C PRO A 182 -10.20 -20.55 10.03
N ASP A 183 -10.12 -20.61 8.70
CA ASP A 183 -9.21 -19.78 7.92
C ASP A 183 -9.82 -18.43 7.51
N PHE A 184 -11.13 -18.27 7.62
CA PHE A 184 -11.79 -17.01 7.29
C PHE A 184 -11.16 -15.79 8.01
N PRO A 185 -10.90 -15.82 9.33
CA PRO A 185 -10.26 -14.69 10.01
C PRO A 185 -8.86 -14.38 9.48
N LEU A 186 -8.09 -15.43 9.11
CA LEU A 186 -6.74 -15.30 8.58
C LEU A 186 -6.76 -14.66 7.19
N ILE A 187 -7.65 -15.13 6.31
CA ILE A 187 -7.85 -14.57 4.97
C ILE A 187 -8.29 -13.11 5.10
N ASN A 188 -9.30 -12.83 5.91
CA ASN A 188 -9.78 -11.47 6.13
C ASN A 188 -8.69 -10.53 6.64
N LYS A 189 -7.89 -10.97 7.62
CA LYS A 189 -6.81 -10.15 8.14
C LYS A 189 -5.69 -9.94 7.12
N SER A 190 -5.45 -10.90 6.24
CA SER A 190 -4.44 -10.76 5.18
C SER A 190 -4.81 -9.69 4.14
N PHE A 191 -6.10 -9.43 3.89
CA PHE A 191 -6.55 -8.32 3.04
C PHE A 191 -6.58 -6.97 3.78
N ASN A 192 -6.65 -7.01 5.12
CA ASN A 192 -6.51 -5.86 6.03
C ASN A 192 -7.34 -4.62 5.63
N LEU A 193 -8.55 -4.87 5.13
CA LEU A 193 -9.42 -3.85 4.54
C LEU A 193 -9.99 -2.88 5.58
N SER A 194 -10.30 -1.67 5.15
CA SER A 194 -10.92 -0.62 5.96
C SER A 194 -12.42 -0.55 5.71
N TYR A 195 -13.23 -0.75 6.75
CA TYR A 195 -14.69 -0.52 6.67
C TYR A 195 -14.99 0.93 6.30
N ALA A 196 -14.37 1.88 7.02
CA ALA A 196 -14.53 3.29 6.72
C ALA A 196 -14.07 3.63 5.30
N GLY A 197 -12.99 3.01 4.80
CA GLY A 197 -12.50 3.22 3.43
C GLY A 197 -13.42 2.65 2.35
N ASN A 198 -14.13 1.56 2.64
CA ASN A 198 -15.13 0.99 1.76
C ASN A 198 -16.40 1.87 1.66
N ASP A 199 -16.74 2.57 2.75
CA ASP A 199 -17.96 3.37 2.83
C ASP A 199 -17.79 4.82 2.31
N LEU A 200 -16.58 5.20 1.87
CA LEU A 200 -16.27 6.50 1.25
C LEU A 200 -16.89 6.65 -0.14
#